data_AF-A0A6I7XAK9-F1
#
_entry.id   AF-A0A6I7XAK9-F1
#
_cell.length_a   1.000
_cell.length_b   1.000
_cell.length_c   1.000
_cell.angle_alpha   90.00
_cell.angle_beta   90.00
_cell.angle_gamma   90.00
#
_symmetry.space_group_name_H-M   'P 1'
#
loop_
_entity.id
_entity.type
_entity.pdbx_description
1 polymer ?
#
loop_
_entity_poly.entity_id
_entity_poly.type
_entity_poly.pdbx_seq_one_letter_code
_entity_poly.pdbx_strand_id
1 'polypeptide(L)' 'DLLDNALSAVYTFFDPRFSARSLGVYAVLWQIDHAKSLGLEWLYLGYWIENCQKMSYKINYQPLQGLVDNQWRAIP' A
#
# COMPACT_ATOMS: atom_id res chain seq x y z
N ASP A 1 1.56 4.87 -9.84
CA ASP A 1 1.97 4.47 -11.21
C ASP A 1 1.39 3.13 -11.59
N LEU A 2 1.11 2.92 -12.88
CA LEU A 2 0.67 1.64 -13.44
C LEU A 2 1.89 0.87 -13.95
N LEU A 3 1.98 -0.41 -13.58
CA LEU A 3 2.98 -1.39 -14.03
C LEU A 3 2.25 -2.53 -14.75
N ASP A 4 2.99 -3.41 -15.43
CA ASP A 4 2.43 -4.49 -16.24
C ASP A 4 1.46 -5.41 -15.46
N ASN A 5 1.73 -5.67 -14.18
CA ASN A 5 0.91 -6.54 -13.32
C ASN A 5 0.54 -5.91 -11.98
N ALA A 6 0.74 -4.60 -11.81
CA ALA A 6 0.60 -3.96 -10.51
C ALA A 6 0.30 -2.45 -10.55
N LEU A 7 -0.22 -1.93 -9.45
CA LEU A 7 -0.19 -0.50 -9.14
C LEU A 7 0.93 -0.19 -8.13
N SER A 8 1.50 1.01 -8.23
CA SER A 8 2.49 1.55 -7.30
C SER A 8 1.93 2.76 -6.56
N ALA A 9 1.92 2.68 -5.22
CA ALA A 9 1.41 3.70 -4.30
C ALA A 9 2.54 4.54 -3.65
N VAL A 10 3.73 4.58 -4.26
CA VAL A 10 4.93 5.23 -3.69
C VAL A 10 4.68 6.69 -3.28
N TYR A 11 3.90 7.43 -4.06
CA TYR A 11 3.50 8.79 -3.75
C TYR A 11 1.99 8.88 -3.56
N THR A 12 1.58 9.16 -2.32
CA THR A 12 0.18 9.48 -1.98
C THR A 12 0.20 10.69 -1.05
N PHE A 13 -0.50 11.75 -1.42
CA PHE A 13 -0.62 12.96 -0.62
C PHE A 13 -2.08 13.39 -0.53
N PHE A 14 -2.42 14.04 0.56
CA PHE A 14 -3.73 14.63 0.79
C PHE A 14 -3.53 15.92 1.58
N ASP A 15 -4.54 16.79 1.57
CA ASP A 15 -4.49 18.04 2.31
C ASP A 15 -4.55 17.78 3.83
N PRO A 16 -3.52 18.20 4.61
CA PRO A 16 -3.43 17.93 6.06
C PRO A 16 -4.61 18.45 6.87
N ARG A 17 -5.36 19.45 6.37
CA ARG A 17 -6.58 19.96 7.02
C ARG A 17 -7.64 18.87 7.22
N PHE A 18 -7.58 17.78 6.45
CA PHE A 18 -8.50 16.66 6.52
C PHE A 18 -7.91 15.40 7.17
N SER A 19 -6.81 15.52 7.94
CA SER A 19 -6.15 14.35 8.56
C SER A 19 -7.07 13.51 9.43
N ALA A 20 -8.06 14.11 10.09
CA ALA A 20 -9.08 13.41 10.89
C ALA A 20 -9.98 12.46 10.08
N ARG A 21 -9.98 12.57 8.75
CA ARG A 21 -10.77 11.71 7.84
C ARG A 21 -10.00 10.50 7.33
N SER A 22 -8.75 10.31 7.75
CA SER A 22 -7.91 9.17 7.34
C SER A 22 -7.77 9.02 5.83
N LEU A 23 -7.66 10.14 5.08
CA LEU A 23 -7.65 10.13 3.61
C LEU A 23 -6.49 9.32 3.01
N GLY A 24 -5.36 9.22 3.69
CA GLY A 24 -4.26 8.34 3.27
C GLY A 24 -4.67 6.86 3.26
N VAL A 25 -5.40 6.40 4.28
CA VAL A 25 -5.93 5.03 4.33
C VAL A 25 -6.98 4.82 3.25
N TYR A 26 -7.89 5.79 3.07
CA TYR A 26 -8.89 5.74 2.01
C TYR A 26 -8.23 5.63 0.62
N ALA A 27 -7.18 6.40 0.35
CA ALA A 27 -6.45 6.35 -0.91
C ALA A 27 -5.84 4.97 -1.18
N VAL A 28 -5.36 4.27 -0.15
CA VAL A 28 -4.89 2.88 -0.30
C VAL A 28 -6.05 1.93 -0.62
N LEU A 29 -7.17 2.02 0.12
CA LEU A 29 -8.36 1.18 -0.14
C LEU A 29 -8.90 1.39 -1.56
N TRP A 30 -8.95 2.64 -2.00
CA TRP A 30 -9.35 2.96 -3.37
C TRP A 30 -8.38 2.37 -4.40
N GLN A 31 -7.07 2.44 -4.17
CA GLN A 31 -6.07 1.82 -5.07
C GLN A 31 -6.19 0.29 -5.10
N ILE A 32 -6.53 -0.36 -3.97
CA ILE A 32 -6.79 -1.81 -3.93
C ILE A 32 -7.98 -2.15 -4.82
N ASP A 33 -9.09 -1.41 -4.69
CA ASP A 33 -10.29 -1.63 -5.50
C ASP A 33 -10.01 -1.36 -6.99
N HIS A 34 -9.27 -0.29 -7.27
CA HIS A 34 -8.88 0.05 -8.63
C HIS A 34 -7.96 -1.02 -9.25
N ALA A 35 -6.97 -1.52 -8.53
CA ALA A 35 -6.11 -2.62 -8.98
C ALA A 35 -6.94 -3.86 -9.35
N LYS A 36 -7.92 -4.22 -8.50
CA LYS A 36 -8.87 -5.31 -8.79
C LYS A 36 -9.69 -5.04 -10.04
N SER A 37 -10.20 -3.82 -10.22
CA SER A 37 -11.00 -3.45 -11.41
C SER A 37 -10.20 -3.55 -12.72
N LEU A 38 -8.88 -3.36 -12.64
CA LEU A 38 -7.94 -3.49 -13.75
C LEU A 38 -7.42 -4.92 -13.95
N GLY A 39 -7.81 -5.86 -13.08
CA GLY A 39 -7.31 -7.24 -13.12
C GLY A 39 -5.83 -7.38 -12.71
N LEU A 40 -5.30 -6.42 -11.96
CA LEU A 40 -3.91 -6.43 -11.49
C LEU A 40 -3.78 -7.28 -10.24
N GLU A 41 -2.69 -8.03 -10.15
CA GLU A 41 -2.43 -8.95 -9.04
C GLU A 41 -1.89 -8.23 -7.80
N TRP A 42 -1.15 -7.13 -8.00
CA TRP A 42 -0.37 -6.50 -6.94
C TRP A 42 -0.64 -5.01 -6.77
N LEU A 43 -0.59 -4.57 -5.52
CA LEU A 43 -0.45 -3.15 -5.15
C LEU A 43 0.84 -3.00 -4.34
N TYR A 44 1.83 -2.32 -4.90
CA TYR A 44 3.08 -2.02 -4.23
C TYR A 44 2.91 -0.79 -3.33
N LEU A 45 2.83 -1.02 -2.02
CA LEU A 45 2.78 0.03 -1.00
C LEU A 45 4.15 0.69 -0.73
N GLY A 46 5.22 0.20 -1.35
CA GLY A 46 6.59 0.66 -1.14
C GLY A 46 7.22 0.16 0.16
N TYR A 47 8.33 0.77 0.57
CA TYR A 47 9.09 0.34 1.75
C TYR A 47 8.28 0.38 3.05
N TRP A 48 8.56 -0.59 3.91
CA TRP A 48 8.05 -0.69 5.27
C TRP A 48 9.23 -0.85 6.23
N ILE A 49 9.18 -0.14 7.35
CA ILE A 49 10.19 -0.19 8.40
C ILE A 49 9.46 -0.59 9.69
N GLU A 50 9.96 -1.65 10.32
CA GLU A 50 9.46 -2.11 11.60
C GLU A 50 9.52 -0.99 12.65
N ASN A 51 8.48 -0.89 13.49
CA ASN A 51 8.35 0.15 14.53
C ASN A 51 8.26 1.61 14.02
N CYS A 52 8.04 1.84 12.73
CA CYS A 52 7.76 3.17 12.20
C CYS A 52 6.26 3.48 12.26
N GLN A 53 5.84 4.37 13.16
CA GLN A 53 4.42 4.76 13.31
C GLN A 53 3.80 5.27 12.00
N LYS A 54 4.57 5.96 11.15
CA LYS A 54 4.09 6.46 9.85
C LYS A 54 3.86 5.34 8.83
N MET A 55 4.39 4.15 9.03
CA MET A 55 4.31 3.02 8.10
C MET A 55 3.56 1.81 8.67
N SER A 56 3.22 1.84 9.95
CA SER A 56 2.54 0.72 10.64
C SER A 56 1.22 0.34 9.97
N TYR A 57 0.53 1.28 9.34
CA TYR A 57 -0.75 1.01 8.68
C TYR A 57 -0.65 0.04 7.49
N LYS A 58 0.52 -0.14 6.87
CA LYS A 58 0.69 -0.97 5.68
C LYS A 58 0.47 -2.47 5.94
N ILE A 59 0.73 -2.94 7.15
CA ILE A 59 0.55 -4.36 7.52
C ILE A 59 -0.92 -4.77 7.66
N ASN A 60 -1.82 -3.78 7.72
CA ASN A 60 -3.26 -4.03 7.89
C ASN A 60 -3.95 -4.49 6.59
N TYR A 61 -3.28 -4.45 5.44
CA TYR A 61 -3.85 -4.82 4.15
C TYR A 61 -3.39 -6.23 3.76
N GLN A 62 -4.25 -7.22 3.98
CA GLN A 62 -3.95 -8.64 3.76
C GLN A 62 -4.66 -9.20 2.52
N PRO A 63 -4.06 -10.16 1.80
CA PRO A 63 -2.74 -10.76 2.04
C PRO A 63 -1.58 -9.82 1.67
N LEU A 64 -0.54 -9.78 2.51
CA LEU A 64 0.66 -8.95 2.31
C LEU A 64 1.91 -9.80 2.11
N GLN A 65 2.76 -9.39 1.15
CA GLN A 65 4.11 -9.89 1.01
C GLN A 65 5.13 -8.77 1.14
N GLY A 66 6.30 -9.09 1.69
CA GLY A 66 7.46 -8.22 1.63
C GLY A 66 8.69 -8.95 1.11
N LEU A 67 9.58 -8.18 0.49
CA LEU A 67 10.85 -8.64 -0.02
C LEU A 67 11.89 -8.59 1.10
N VAL A 68 12.21 -9.76 1.67
CA VAL A 68 13.17 -9.93 2.76
C VAL A 68 14.26 -10.87 2.27
N ASP A 69 15.54 -10.48 2.39
CA ASP A 69 16.67 -11.25 1.88
C ASP A 69 16.51 -11.66 0.40
N ASN A 70 16.00 -10.73 -0.42
CA ASN A 70 15.70 -10.93 -1.84
C ASN A 70 14.68 -12.05 -2.13
N GLN A 71 13.84 -12.40 -1.16
CA GLN A 71 12.76 -13.36 -1.29
C GLN A 71 11.43 -12.75 -0.87
N TRP A 72 10.39 -12.96 -1.67
CA TRP A 72 9.03 -12.58 -1.31
C TRP A 72 8.51 -13.55 -0.24
N ARG A 73 8.09 -13.01 0.89
CA ARG A 73 7.54 -13.77 2.02
C ARG A 73 6.26 -13.12 2.51
N ALA A 74 5.33 -13.94 2.98
CA ALA A 74 4.14 -13.44 3.66
C ALA A 74 4.57 -12.69 4.93
N ILE A 75 3.99 -11.51 5.15
CA ILE A 75 4.23 -10.69 6.34
C ILE A 75 2.92 -10.65 7.15
N PRO A 76 2.98 -10.89 8.48
CA PRO A 76 1.82 -10.81 9.36
C PRO A 76 1.18 -9.42 9.39
#